data_AF-A9VVL4-F1
#
_entry.id   AF-A9VVL4-F1
#
_cell.length_a   1.000
_cell.length_b   1.000
_cell.length_c   1.000
_cell.angle_alpha   90.00
_cell.angle_beta   90.00
_cell.angle_gamma   90.00
#
_symmetry.space_group_name_H-M   'P 1'
#
loop_
_entity.id
_entity.type
_entity.pdbx_description
1 polymer ?
#
loop_
_entity_poly.entity_id
_entity_poly.type
_entity_poly.pdbx_seq_one_letter_code
_entity_poly.pdbx_strand_id
1 'polypeptide(L)'
;MSDGLTIDMSSFISAMQRIEQGALEGAEKGLNDCADDLIRISSNLAPLDKGSLRKSHTKKLKVSATGVTADVSFSIRGRNGFDYAVAMHEWSYTPKQSGSYMGYAVGRKYLERPLKMELPKYNRWIADAVRRGMGG
;
A
#
# COMPACT_ATOMS: atom_id res chain seq x y z
N MET A 1 -45.29 -20.70 -32.32
CA MET A 1 -44.72 -20.54 -30.97
C MET A 1 -43.25 -20.19 -31.14
N SER A 2 -42.95 -18.90 -31.21
CA SER A 2 -41.58 -18.40 -31.15
C SER A 2 -41.41 -17.86 -29.73
N ASP A 3 -40.98 -18.74 -28.84
CA ASP A 3 -40.56 -18.37 -27.50
C ASP A 3 -39.25 -17.60 -27.68
N GLY A 4 -39.40 -16.29 -27.87
CA GLY A 4 -38.30 -15.38 -28.14
C GLY A 4 -37.42 -15.37 -26.92
N LEU A 5 -36.15 -15.73 -27.12
CA LEU A 5 -35.05 -15.61 -26.18
C LEU A 5 -34.95 -14.14 -25.74
N THR A 6 -35.78 -13.75 -24.77
CA THR A 6 -35.73 -12.45 -24.13
C THR A 6 -34.58 -12.55 -23.16
N ILE A 7 -33.36 -12.38 -23.68
CA ILE A 7 -32.16 -12.28 -22.86
C ILE A 7 -32.42 -11.10 -21.93
N ASP A 8 -32.50 -11.38 -20.63
CA ASP A 8 -32.63 -10.34 -19.61
C ASP A 8 -31.30 -9.59 -19.51
N MET A 9 -31.10 -8.66 -20.44
CA MET A 9 -29.95 -7.78 -20.50
C MET A 9 -29.86 -6.90 -19.25
N SER A 10 -30.97 -6.63 -18.56
CA SER A 10 -31.03 -5.76 -17.38
C SER A 10 -30.39 -6.43 -16.16
N SER A 11 -30.67 -7.71 -15.91
CA SER A 11 -30.01 -8.46 -14.84
C SER A 11 -28.53 -8.67 -15.14
N PHE A 12 -28.16 -8.92 -16.40
CA PHE A 12 -26.77 -8.99 -16.81
C PHE A 12 -26.02 -7.67 -16.56
N ILE A 13 -26.56 -6.52 -16.98
CA ILE A 13 -25.97 -5.20 -16.74
C ILE A 13 -25.81 -4.93 -15.24
N SER A 14 -26.83 -5.25 -14.46
CA SER A 14 -26.79 -5.06 -13.00
C SER A 14 -25.73 -5.93 -12.33
N ALA A 15 -25.55 -7.17 -12.79
CA ALA A 15 -24.50 -8.07 -12.30
C ALA A 15 -23.10 -7.54 -12.64
N MET A 16 -22.90 -7.03 -13.85
CA MET A 16 -21.64 -6.41 -14.27
C MET A 16 -21.29 -5.18 -13.43
N GLN A 17 -22.25 -4.29 -13.18
CA GLN A 17 -22.04 -3.13 -12.33
C GLN A 17 -21.64 -3.51 -10.89
N ARG A 18 -22.27 -4.55 -10.33
CA ARG A 18 -21.91 -5.05 -8.99
C ARG A 18 -20.51 -5.64 -8.94
N ILE A 19 -20.11 -6.39 -9.98
CA ILE A 19 -18.76 -6.95 -10.07
C ILE A 19 -17.72 -5.84 -10.20
N GLU A 20 -17.97 -4.83 -11.03
CA GLU A 20 -17.08 -3.67 -11.18
C GLU A 20 -16.91 -2.92 -9.86
N GLN A 21 -18.02 -2.59 -9.20
CA GLN A 21 -18.00 -1.91 -7.91
C GLN A 21 -17.28 -2.74 -6.84
N GLY A 22 -17.59 -4.04 -6.77
CA GLY A 22 -16.95 -4.96 -5.84
C GLY A 22 -15.45 -5.11 -6.09
N ALA A 23 -15.02 -5.14 -7.35
CA ALA A 23 -13.60 -5.17 -7.71
C ALA A 23 -12.87 -3.90 -7.26
N LEU A 24 -13.47 -2.72 -7.43
CA LEU A 24 -12.91 -1.44 -6.98
C LEU A 24 -12.80 -1.38 -5.45
N GLU A 25 -13.85 -1.75 -4.72
CA GLU A 25 -13.84 -1.80 -3.25
C GLU A 25 -12.82 -2.82 -2.72
N GLY A 26 -12.72 -3.98 -3.38
CA GLY A 26 -11.71 -4.99 -3.08
C GLY A 26 -10.29 -4.47 -3.30
N ALA A 27 -10.05 -3.77 -4.42
CA ALA A 27 -8.75 -3.15 -4.70
C ALA A 27 -8.39 -2.07 -3.68
N GLU A 28 -9.36 -1.22 -3.31
CA GLU A 28 -9.19 -0.20 -2.29
C GLU A 28 -8.76 -0.79 -0.95
N LYS A 29 -9.49 -1.80 -0.49
CA LYS A 29 -9.18 -2.51 0.75
C LYS A 29 -7.81 -3.19 0.68
N GLY A 30 -7.52 -3.93 -0.39
CA GLY A 30 -6.26 -4.63 -0.55
C GLY A 30 -5.05 -3.70 -0.55
N LEU A 31 -5.13 -2.57 -1.26
CA LEU A 31 -4.07 -1.57 -1.28
C LEU A 31 -3.92 -0.86 0.07
N ASN A 32 -5.02 -0.59 0.76
CA ASN A 32 -4.99 0.00 2.09
C ASN A 32 -4.28 -0.93 3.10
N ASP A 33 -4.59 -2.22 3.09
CA ASP A 33 -3.95 -3.22 3.96
C ASP A 33 -2.45 -3.36 3.65
N CYS A 34 -2.07 -3.33 2.36
CA CYS A 34 -0.67 -3.33 1.94
C CYS A 34 0.07 -2.07 2.43
N ALA A 35 -0.56 -0.90 2.36
CA ALA A 35 0.02 0.35 2.83
C ALA A 35 0.22 0.36 4.35
N ASP A 36 -0.74 -0.18 5.11
CA ASP A 36 -0.62 -0.31 6.58
C ASP A 36 0.50 -1.28 6.97
N ASP A 37 0.63 -2.40 6.28
CA ASP A 37 1.73 -3.33 6.48
C ASP A 37 3.09 -2.69 6.12
N LEU A 38 3.16 -1.97 5.00
CA LEU A 38 4.37 -1.26 4.60
C LEU A 38 4.77 -0.20 5.63
N ILE A 39 3.82 0.55 6.18
CA ILE A 39 4.06 1.52 7.25
C ILE A 39 4.59 0.81 8.50
N ARG A 40 3.99 -0.30 8.91
CA ARG A 40 4.42 -1.09 10.06
C ARG A 40 5.87 -1.54 9.91
N ILE A 41 6.22 -2.13 8.76
CA ILE A 41 7.58 -2.62 8.52
C ILE A 41 8.55 -1.43 8.41
N SER A 42 8.24 -0.44 7.58
CA SER A 42 9.12 0.70 7.31
C SER A 42 9.40 1.53 8.55
N SER A 43 8.40 1.72 9.42
CA SER A 43 8.57 2.44 10.69
C SER A 43 9.51 1.70 11.64
N ASN A 44 9.49 0.36 11.65
CA ASN A 44 10.42 -0.44 12.46
C ASN A 44 11.83 -0.47 11.88
N LEU A 45 11.97 -0.37 10.55
CA LEU A 45 13.27 -0.31 9.87
C LEU A 45 13.89 1.07 9.85
N ALA A 46 13.10 2.12 10.02
CA ALA A 46 13.61 3.48 10.10
C ALA A 46 14.57 3.61 11.31
N PRO A 47 15.73 4.28 11.14
CA PRO A 47 16.69 4.50 12.22
C PRO A 47 16.05 5.16 13.43
N LEU A 48 16.39 4.65 14.61
CA LEU A 48 15.93 5.21 15.87
C LEU A 48 16.98 6.16 16.43
N ASP A 49 16.71 7.47 16.30
CA ASP A 49 17.43 8.53 17.03
C ASP A 49 16.52 9.09 18.15
N LYS A 50 15.45 9.80 17.77
CA LYS A 50 14.43 10.32 18.71
C LYS A 50 13.03 9.70 18.52
N GLY A 51 12.88 8.75 17.60
CA GLY A 51 11.61 8.10 17.27
C GLY A 51 10.66 8.93 16.40
N SER A 52 10.91 10.24 16.22
CA SER A 52 10.10 11.11 15.36
C SER A 52 9.98 10.58 13.94
N LEU A 53 11.07 10.05 13.37
CA LEU A 53 11.07 9.49 12.00
C LEU A 53 10.13 8.29 11.87
N ARG A 54 10.07 7.42 12.87
CA ARG A 54 9.17 6.25 12.85
C ARG A 54 7.69 6.66 12.89
N LYS A 55 7.40 7.85 13.42
CA LYS A 55 6.05 8.40 13.56
C LYS A 55 5.67 9.36 12.43
N SER A 56 6.60 9.71 11.54
CA SER A 56 6.39 10.75 10.51
C SER A 56 5.76 10.21 9.22
N HIS A 57 5.17 9.02 9.27
CA HIS A 57 4.58 8.41 8.08
C HIS A 57 3.27 9.12 7.71
N THR A 58 2.93 9.06 6.44
CA THR A 58 1.63 9.50 5.92
C THR A 58 1.19 8.49 4.87
N LYS A 59 -0.08 8.11 4.92
CA LYS A 59 -0.77 7.27 3.94
C LYS A 59 -1.76 8.13 3.16
N LYS A 60 -1.79 7.98 1.84
CA LYS A 60 -2.84 8.58 1.00
C LYS A 60 -3.37 7.53 0.02
N LEU A 61 -4.68 7.32 0.05
CA LEU A 61 -5.38 6.46 -0.89
C LEU A 61 -6.06 7.35 -1.93
N LYS A 62 -5.92 7.00 -3.20
CA LYS A 62 -6.53 7.70 -4.33
C LYS A 62 -7.30 6.71 -5.17
N VAL A 63 -8.60 6.93 -5.29
CA VAL A 63 -9.49 6.19 -6.19
C VAL A 63 -9.73 7.06 -7.42
N SER A 64 -9.59 6.48 -8.60
CA SER A 64 -9.78 7.14 -9.88
C SER A 64 -10.47 6.20 -10.86
N ALA A 65 -10.97 6.72 -11.98
CA ALA A 65 -11.54 5.91 -13.06
C ALA A 65 -10.53 4.87 -13.61
N THR A 66 -9.23 5.14 -13.50
CA THR A 66 -8.15 4.25 -13.96
C THR A 66 -7.68 3.24 -12.90
N GLY A 67 -8.28 3.26 -11.71
CA GLY A 67 -7.96 2.34 -10.61
C GLY A 67 -7.60 3.05 -9.31
N VAL A 68 -6.99 2.30 -8.40
CA VAL A 68 -6.68 2.73 -7.03
C VAL A 68 -5.16 2.77 -6.81
N THR A 69 -4.68 3.79 -6.10
CA THR A 69 -3.26 3.94 -5.73
C THR A 69 -3.14 4.26 -4.24
N ALA A 70 -2.19 3.63 -3.55
CA ALA A 70 -1.84 3.95 -2.17
C ALA A 70 -0.41 4.48 -2.09
N ASP A 71 -0.27 5.73 -1.63
CA ASP A 71 1.02 6.38 -1.40
C ASP A 71 1.39 6.28 0.08
N VAL A 72 2.60 5.78 0.38
CA VAL A 72 3.21 5.83 1.72
C VAL A 72 4.42 6.75 1.66
N SER A 73 4.48 7.72 2.57
CA SER A 73 5.57 8.70 2.62
C SER A 73 6.04 8.91 4.06
N PHE A 74 7.28 9.37 4.22
CA PHE A 74 7.87 9.80 5.49
C PHE A 74 8.46 11.19 5.28
N SER A 75 8.21 12.13 6.19
CA SER A 75 8.71 13.50 6.05
C SER A 75 9.00 14.12 7.41
N ILE A 76 10.21 14.65 7.58
CA ILE A 76 10.56 15.49 8.74
C ILE A 76 11.31 16.71 8.22
N ARG A 77 10.64 17.86 8.25
CA ARG A 77 11.23 19.13 7.82
C ARG A 77 11.95 19.82 8.98
N GLY A 78 13.24 20.04 8.80
CA GLY A 78 14.10 20.83 9.67
C GLY A 78 14.25 22.27 9.20
N ARG A 79 15.20 22.99 9.83
CA ARG A 79 15.58 24.36 9.43
C ARG A 79 16.06 24.37 7.98
N ASN A 80 15.75 25.45 7.26
CA ASN A 80 16.11 25.67 5.84
C ASN A 80 15.55 24.62 4.86
N GLY A 81 14.44 23.96 5.19
CA GLY A 81 13.78 23.02 4.29
C GLY A 81 14.46 21.64 4.21
N PHE A 82 15.42 21.36 5.08
CA PHE A 82 16.09 20.05 5.13
C PHE A 82 15.10 18.94 5.46
N ASP A 83 14.97 17.94 4.58
CA ASP A 83 14.15 16.75 4.84
C ASP A 83 15.00 15.63 5.43
N TYR A 84 14.90 15.49 6.76
CA TYR A 84 15.64 14.48 7.51
C TYR A 84 15.21 13.05 7.13
N ALA A 85 13.96 12.83 6.71
CA ALA A 85 13.51 11.51 6.30
C ALA A 85 14.23 11.06 5.03
N VAL A 86 14.34 11.95 4.05
CA VAL A 86 15.10 11.69 2.81
C VAL A 86 16.58 11.45 3.11
N ALA A 87 17.20 12.27 3.97
CA ALA A 87 18.59 12.08 4.36
C ALA A 87 18.83 10.70 4.99
N MET A 88 17.99 10.29 5.94
CA MET A 88 18.10 8.96 6.57
C MET A 88 17.75 7.82 5.61
N HIS A 89 16.93 8.09 4.60
CA HIS A 89 16.58 7.08 3.60
C HIS A 89 17.71 6.85 2.60
N GLU A 90 18.36 7.93 2.15
CA GLU A 90 19.28 7.91 1.01
C GLU A 90 20.76 7.93 1.39
N TRP A 91 21.17 8.71 2.40
CA TRP A 91 22.60 8.93 2.66
C TRP A 91 23.29 7.72 3.26
N SER A 92 24.58 7.55 2.97
CA SER A 92 25.40 6.54 3.64
C SER A 92 25.72 6.97 5.07
N TYR A 93 25.33 6.15 6.04
CA TYR A 93 25.67 6.33 7.47
C TYR A 93 25.58 4.98 8.17
N THR A 94 26.18 4.89 9.36
CA THR A 94 25.97 3.77 10.27
C THR A 94 24.89 4.17 11.28
N PRO A 95 23.74 3.47 11.33
CA PRO A 95 22.72 3.74 12.33
C PRO A 95 23.32 3.62 13.73
N LYS A 96 23.04 4.58 14.62
CA LYS A 96 23.49 4.51 16.03
C LYS A 96 22.98 3.25 16.73
N GLN A 97 21.80 2.78 16.34
CA GLN A 97 21.22 1.52 16.82
C GLN A 97 21.20 0.50 15.70
N SER A 98 21.93 -0.59 15.92
CA SER A 98 21.86 -1.80 15.10
C SER A 98 20.63 -2.61 15.49
N GLY A 99 20.04 -3.31 14.51
CA GLY A 99 18.96 -4.24 14.76
C GLY A 99 18.36 -4.77 13.47
N SER A 100 17.45 -5.72 13.60
CA SER A 100 16.68 -6.25 12.48
C SER A 100 15.22 -6.37 12.83
N TYR A 101 14.34 -6.14 11.87
CA TYR A 101 12.92 -6.39 11.97
C TYR A 101 12.49 -7.26 10.81
N MET A 102 11.85 -8.40 11.09
CA MET A 102 11.40 -9.37 10.08
C MET A 102 12.51 -9.78 9.09
N GLY A 103 13.73 -9.97 9.60
CA GLY A 103 14.89 -10.35 8.78
C GLY A 103 15.57 -9.18 8.05
N TYR A 104 15.05 -7.96 8.15
CA TYR A 104 15.63 -6.78 7.51
C TYR A 104 16.43 -5.95 8.52
N ALA A 105 17.68 -5.62 8.18
CA ALA A 105 18.46 -4.68 8.98
C ALA A 105 17.84 -3.27 9.00
N VAL A 106 17.74 -2.69 10.20
CA VAL A 106 17.39 -1.28 10.44
C VAL A 106 18.39 -0.37 9.73
N GLY A 107 17.92 0.69 9.06
CA GLY A 107 18.80 1.65 8.41
C GLY A 107 18.25 2.25 7.13
N ARG A 108 19.16 2.56 6.20
CA ARG A 108 18.85 3.17 4.90
C ARG A 108 17.84 2.36 4.10
N LYS A 109 17.17 3.07 3.17
CA LYS A 109 16.17 2.51 2.28
C LYS A 109 15.05 1.78 3.04
N TYR A 110 14.71 2.27 4.23
CA TYR A 110 13.74 1.64 5.14
C TYR A 110 12.32 1.58 4.57
N LEU A 111 11.99 2.33 3.52
CA LEU A 111 10.71 2.26 2.80
C LEU A 111 10.82 1.45 1.49
N GLU A 112 11.89 1.64 0.71
CA GLU A 112 12.08 1.01 -0.60
C GLU A 112 12.40 -0.49 -0.48
N ARG A 113 13.26 -0.87 0.48
CA ARG A 113 13.64 -2.27 0.72
C ARG A 113 12.43 -3.13 1.07
N PRO A 114 11.62 -2.82 2.10
CA PRO A 114 10.46 -3.65 2.41
C PRO A 114 9.42 -3.63 1.29
N LEU A 115 9.20 -2.50 0.60
CA LEU A 115 8.29 -2.46 -0.54
C LEU A 115 8.69 -3.48 -1.63
N LYS A 116 9.96 -3.52 -2.01
CA LYS A 116 10.46 -4.46 -3.04
C LYS A 116 10.38 -5.92 -2.58
N MET A 117 10.72 -6.17 -1.32
CA MET A 117 10.76 -7.54 -0.78
C MET A 117 9.37 -8.12 -0.53
N GLU A 118 8.43 -7.29 -0.07
CA GLU A 118 7.05 -7.71 0.23
C GLU A 118 6.13 -7.66 -1.01
N LEU A 119 6.62 -7.21 -2.17
CA LEU A 119 5.85 -7.10 -3.40
C LEU A 119 5.08 -8.40 -3.77
N PRO A 120 5.67 -9.61 -3.67
CA PRO A 120 4.92 -10.85 -3.93
C PRO A 120 3.76 -11.07 -2.96
N LYS A 121 3.92 -10.67 -1.69
CA LYS A 121 2.86 -10.76 -0.67
C LYS A 121 1.75 -9.75 -0.98
N TYR A 122 2.12 -8.51 -1.30
CA TYR A 122 1.15 -7.45 -1.62
C TYR A 122 0.34 -7.77 -2.87
N ASN A 123 0.97 -8.29 -3.93
CA ASN A 123 0.25 -8.73 -5.13
C ASN A 123 -0.81 -9.80 -4.83
N ARG A 124 -0.49 -10.76 -3.94
CA ARG A 124 -1.46 -11.78 -3.51
C ARG A 124 -2.60 -11.18 -2.70
N TRP A 125 -2.31 -10.33 -1.73
CA TRP A 125 -3.34 -9.68 -0.91
C TRP A 125 -4.29 -8.82 -1.74
N ILE A 126 -3.77 -8.07 -2.70
CA ILE A 126 -4.58 -7.28 -3.63
C ILE A 126 -5.47 -8.21 -4.48
N ALA A 127 -4.90 -9.26 -5.07
CA ALA A 127 -5.67 -10.22 -5.88
C ALA A 127 -6.78 -10.91 -5.06
N ASP A 128 -6.47 -11.35 -3.84
CA ASP A 128 -7.44 -11.97 -2.95
C ASP A 128 -8.55 -11.00 -2.53
N ALA A 129 -8.21 -9.74 -2.26
CA ALA A 129 -9.18 -8.72 -1.89
C ALA A 129 -10.12 -8.38 -3.06
N VAL A 130 -9.59 -8.21 -4.27
CA VAL A 130 -10.38 -8.01 -5.50
C VAL A 130 -11.30 -9.20 -5.75
N ARG A 131 -10.77 -10.43 -5.65
CA ARG A 131 -11.57 -11.65 -5.83
C ARG A 131 -12.74 -11.73 -4.86
N ARG A 132 -12.49 -11.46 -3.58
CA ARG A 132 -13.55 -11.43 -2.56
C ARG A 132 -14.58 -10.33 -2.84
N GLY A 133 -14.14 -9.17 -3.31
CA GLY A 133 -15.03 -8.06 -3.70
C GLY A 133 -15.99 -8.43 -4.82
N MET A 134 -15.56 -9.27 -5.77
CA MET A 134 -16.39 -9.76 -6.87
C MET A 134 -17.33 -10.93 -6.50
N GLY A 135 -17.36 -11.37 -5.23
CA GLY A 135 -18.24 -12.45 -4.76
C GLY A 135 -17.56 -13.81 -4.50
N GLY A 136 -16.23 -13.91 -4.66
CA GLY A 136 -15.43 -15.10 -4.31
C GLY A 136 -15.20 -16.12 -5.43
#